data_AF-A0A543HZK1-F1
#
_entry.id   AF-A0A543HZK1-F1
#
_cell.length_a   1.000
_cell.length_b   1.000
_cell.length_c   1.000
_cell.angle_alpha   90.00
_cell.angle_beta   90.00
_cell.angle_gamma   90.00
#
_symmetry.space_group_name_H-M   'P 1'
#
loop_
_entity.id
_entity.type
_entity.pdbx_description
1 polymer ?
#
loop_
_entity_poly.entity_id
_entity_poly.type
_entity_poly.pdbx_seq_one_letter_code
_entity_poly.pdbx_strand_id
1 'polypeptide(L)'
;MIRTRLATALVAAALALIAVAVPAHATPAQGTVSFSGDPGDYITQGQSYSYTAPNDRIDLQGSASHVRVGIEGANGDWWTIELDAPDGEALLAGRTYSATRYPFNDVGAGLDLGGNGRGCNTLIGTFTIEELTLTADGLPSTVRATFEQHCDETTAAARGQIDVSLAPPAPPLQLAVVNTSADLDPYGGLVLRGTVTCSSDAMVYVTTVASQTIRKTTVEGSSGVYVDCWSGRSYSWDLPVYAGGLDVFRAGAVSVSTRATARDSWTQQDVTAVDADSFRLKRV
;
A
#
# COMPACT_ATOMS: atom_id res chain seq x y z
N MET A 1 -50.31 56.22 31.01
CA MET A 1 -49.03 56.09 30.28
C MET A 1 -48.57 54.64 30.38
N ILE A 2 -48.90 53.82 29.36
CA ILE A 2 -48.55 52.40 29.30
C ILE A 2 -47.15 52.30 28.68
N ARG A 3 -46.18 51.76 29.43
CA ARG A 3 -44.81 51.51 28.94
C ARG A 3 -44.71 50.05 28.49
N THR A 4 -44.85 49.81 27.19
CA THR A 4 -44.53 48.54 26.53
C THR A 4 -43.01 48.35 26.55
N ARG A 5 -42.53 47.32 27.25
CA ARG A 5 -41.13 46.87 27.15
C ARG A 5 -41.07 45.78 26.08
N LEU A 6 -40.41 46.05 24.95
CA LEU A 6 -40.05 45.02 23.99
C LEU A 6 -38.99 44.10 24.63
N ALA A 7 -39.29 42.81 24.69
CA ALA A 7 -38.32 41.78 25.04
C ALA A 7 -37.63 41.32 23.75
N THR A 8 -36.33 41.58 23.64
CA THR A 8 -35.49 41.10 22.53
C THR A 8 -35.16 39.63 22.78
N ALA A 9 -35.69 38.72 21.96
CA ALA A 9 -35.33 37.30 22.00
C ALA A 9 -34.00 37.09 21.28
N LEU A 10 -32.96 36.69 22.02
CA LEU A 10 -31.69 36.21 21.47
C LEU A 10 -31.88 34.76 21.00
N VAL A 11 -31.87 34.55 19.69
CA VAL A 11 -31.81 33.21 19.09
C VAL A 11 -30.34 32.78 19.09
N ALA A 12 -29.96 31.86 19.97
CA ALA A 12 -28.67 31.21 19.92
C ALA A 12 -28.71 30.14 18.82
N ALA A 13 -28.04 30.39 17.69
CA ALA A 13 -27.83 29.39 16.66
C ALA A 13 -26.76 28.40 17.14
N ALA A 14 -27.16 27.20 17.54
CA ALA A 14 -26.23 26.11 17.80
C ALA A 14 -25.69 25.61 16.45
N LEU A 15 -24.43 25.91 16.15
CA LEU A 15 -23.71 25.24 15.06
C LEU A 15 -23.50 23.79 15.47
N ALA A 16 -24.27 22.88 14.88
CA ALA A 16 -23.94 21.46 14.89
C ALA A 16 -22.67 21.27 14.05
N LEU A 17 -21.54 20.93 14.70
CA LEU A 17 -20.40 20.39 13.98
C LEU A 17 -20.83 19.05 13.38
N ILE A 18 -20.99 19.02 12.05
CA ILE A 18 -21.07 17.77 11.31
C ILE A 18 -19.64 17.23 11.30
N ALA A 19 -19.35 16.29 12.20
CA ALA A 19 -18.14 15.49 12.11
C ALA A 19 -18.26 14.66 10.83
N VAL A 20 -17.53 15.06 9.79
CA VAL A 20 -17.32 14.21 8.62
C VAL A 20 -16.47 13.05 9.12
N ALA A 21 -17.07 11.87 9.25
CA ALA A 21 -16.33 10.66 9.49
C ALA A 21 -15.41 10.45 8.29
N VAL A 22 -14.13 10.80 8.45
CA VAL A 22 -13.09 10.39 7.52
C VAL A 22 -13.14 8.85 7.54
N PRO A 23 -13.25 8.17 6.39
CA PRO A 23 -13.18 6.72 6.40
C PRO A 23 -11.90 6.32 7.13
N ALA A 24 -11.95 5.30 7.98
CA ALA A 24 -10.76 4.80 8.66
C ALA A 24 -9.80 4.30 7.57
N HIS A 25 -8.88 5.16 7.15
CA HIS A 25 -7.89 4.79 6.16
C HIS A 25 -6.97 3.75 6.80
N ALA A 26 -6.66 2.69 6.04
CA ALA A 26 -5.54 1.82 6.32
C ALA A 26 -4.34 2.67 6.71
N THR A 27 -3.87 2.51 7.95
CA THR A 27 -2.72 3.30 8.41
C THR A 27 -1.47 2.47 8.18
N PRO A 28 -0.49 2.98 7.41
CA PRO A 28 0.76 2.27 7.17
C PRO A 28 1.41 1.86 8.50
N ALA A 29 1.83 0.61 8.55
CA ALA A 29 2.53 0.03 9.68
C ALA A 29 3.96 -0.35 9.29
N GLN A 30 4.82 -0.37 10.31
CA GLN A 30 6.16 -0.93 10.24
C GLN A 30 6.25 -2.18 11.11
N GLY A 31 7.22 -3.04 10.83
CA GLY A 31 7.45 -4.26 11.60
C GLY A 31 7.38 -5.51 10.72
N THR A 32 7.05 -6.63 11.34
CA THR A 32 7.09 -7.96 10.71
C THR A 32 5.83 -8.75 10.98
N VAL A 33 5.39 -9.50 9.98
CA VAL A 33 4.40 -10.57 10.15
C VAL A 33 4.99 -11.84 9.56
N SER A 34 4.86 -12.95 10.27
CA SER A 34 5.28 -14.25 9.75
C SER A 34 4.31 -15.34 10.15
N PHE A 35 4.13 -16.33 9.29
CA PHE A 35 3.32 -17.49 9.58
C PHE A 35 3.73 -18.67 8.71
N SER A 36 3.41 -19.86 9.18
CA SER A 36 3.67 -21.12 8.47
C SER A 36 2.60 -22.13 8.83
N GLY A 37 2.32 -23.09 7.95
CA GLY A 37 1.40 -24.17 8.27
C GLY A 37 2.00 -25.55 8.17
N ASP A 38 1.32 -26.49 8.83
CA ASP A 38 1.61 -27.91 8.72
C ASP A 38 1.40 -28.42 7.28
N PRO A 39 2.07 -29.52 6.89
CA PRO A 39 1.70 -30.23 5.67
C PRO A 39 0.20 -30.57 5.67
N GLY A 40 -0.51 -30.06 4.66
CA GLY A 40 -1.96 -30.25 4.52
C GLY A 40 -2.81 -29.07 5.01
N ASP A 41 -2.21 -28.04 5.63
CA ASP A 41 -2.92 -26.80 5.92
C ASP A 41 -3.35 -26.11 4.60
N TYR A 42 -4.63 -25.79 4.49
CA TYR A 42 -5.21 -25.25 3.26
C TYR A 42 -4.72 -23.83 2.97
N ILE A 43 -4.55 -23.01 4.00
CA ILE A 43 -4.27 -21.57 3.85
C ILE A 43 -2.85 -21.32 3.40
N THR A 44 -1.89 -21.91 4.10
CA THR A 44 -0.47 -21.77 3.80
C THR A 44 0.00 -22.76 2.75
N GLN A 45 -0.75 -23.85 2.51
CA GLN A 45 -0.33 -24.99 1.70
C GLN A 45 0.96 -25.65 2.21
N GLY A 46 1.14 -25.66 3.54
CA GLY A 46 2.34 -26.16 4.20
C GLY A 46 3.59 -25.31 3.93
N GLN A 47 3.43 -24.07 3.46
CA GLN A 47 4.53 -23.13 3.21
C GLN A 47 4.75 -22.21 4.41
N SER A 48 5.87 -21.48 4.36
CA SER A 48 6.20 -20.40 5.31
C SER A 48 6.21 -19.06 4.60
N TYR A 49 5.67 -18.04 5.26
CA TYR A 49 5.56 -16.68 4.76
C TYR A 49 6.14 -15.72 5.80
N SER A 50 6.84 -14.70 5.33
CA SER A 50 7.41 -13.64 6.18
C SER A 50 7.40 -12.34 5.39
N TYR A 51 6.83 -11.32 6.01
CA TYR A 51 6.65 -9.99 5.44
C TYR A 51 7.26 -8.96 6.40
N THR A 52 7.97 -7.99 5.86
CA THR A 52 8.66 -6.97 6.65
C THR A 52 8.58 -5.62 5.96
N ALA A 53 8.01 -4.63 6.62
CA ALA A 53 8.05 -3.26 6.11
C ALA A 53 9.47 -2.67 6.18
N PRO A 54 9.90 -1.84 5.20
CA PRO A 54 9.15 -1.38 4.03
C PRO A 54 9.28 -2.31 2.81
N ASN A 55 9.96 -3.46 2.96
CA ASN A 55 10.06 -4.46 1.90
C ASN A 55 8.74 -5.14 1.59
N ASP A 56 7.69 -4.95 2.37
CA ASP A 56 6.32 -5.36 2.11
C ASP A 56 5.41 -4.28 2.68
N ARG A 57 4.21 -4.13 2.13
CA ARG A 57 3.24 -3.20 2.68
C ARG A 57 2.47 -3.90 3.78
N ILE A 58 2.46 -3.30 4.96
CA ILE A 58 1.69 -3.76 6.11
C ILE A 58 0.82 -2.59 6.54
N ASP A 59 -0.48 -2.83 6.65
CA ASP A 59 -1.45 -1.85 7.11
C ASP A 59 -2.07 -2.33 8.42
N LEU A 60 -2.16 -1.44 9.40
CA LEU A 60 -2.80 -1.71 10.68
C LEU A 60 -4.08 -0.89 10.81
N GLN A 61 -5.17 -1.57 11.16
CA GLN A 61 -6.50 -0.98 11.36
C GLN A 61 -7.21 -1.66 12.53
N GLY A 62 -8.31 -1.04 12.99
CA GLY A 62 -9.21 -1.65 13.96
C GLY A 62 -9.60 -0.70 15.08
N SER A 63 -9.80 -1.25 16.27
CA SER A 63 -10.26 -0.58 17.47
C SER A 63 -9.65 -1.25 18.73
N ALA A 64 -10.14 -0.89 19.91
CA ALA A 64 -9.81 -1.60 21.15
C ALA A 64 -10.29 -3.06 21.17
N SER A 65 -11.30 -3.43 20.38
CA SER A 65 -11.90 -4.78 20.36
C SER A 65 -11.52 -5.60 19.14
N HIS A 66 -10.95 -4.96 18.11
CA HIS A 66 -10.67 -5.61 16.83
C HIS A 66 -9.34 -5.13 16.28
N VAL A 67 -8.50 -6.05 15.78
CA VAL A 67 -7.27 -5.74 15.07
C VAL A 67 -7.33 -6.37 13.70
N ARG A 68 -7.06 -5.54 12.69
CA ARG A 68 -6.90 -5.94 11.29
C ARG A 68 -5.48 -5.64 10.83
N VAL A 69 -4.77 -6.66 10.37
CA VAL A 69 -3.47 -6.52 9.71
C VAL A 69 -3.62 -6.91 8.25
N GLY A 70 -3.49 -5.94 7.34
CA GLY A 70 -3.43 -6.16 5.90
C GLY A 70 -1.99 -6.26 5.42
N ILE A 71 -1.71 -7.17 4.48
CA ILE A 71 -0.38 -7.38 3.93
C ILE A 71 -0.46 -7.40 2.40
N GLU A 72 0.38 -6.62 1.74
CA GLU A 72 0.68 -6.73 0.31
C GLU A 72 2.19 -7.01 0.15
N GLY A 73 2.51 -8.23 -0.24
CA GLY A 73 3.88 -8.69 -0.41
C GLY A 73 4.52 -8.14 -1.68
N ALA A 74 5.84 -7.92 -1.65
CA ALA A 74 6.63 -7.53 -2.83
C ALA A 74 6.44 -8.48 -4.03
N ASN A 75 6.17 -9.74 -3.73
CA ASN A 75 6.01 -10.84 -4.67
C ASN A 75 4.57 -10.94 -5.24
N GLY A 76 3.67 -10.02 -4.88
CA GLY A 76 2.27 -10.03 -5.29
C GLY A 76 1.35 -10.86 -4.40
N ASP A 77 1.88 -11.40 -3.29
CA ASP A 77 1.04 -12.01 -2.26
C ASP A 77 0.15 -10.96 -1.59
N TRP A 78 -1.01 -11.38 -1.12
CA TRP A 78 -1.83 -10.58 -0.22
C TRP A 78 -2.42 -11.44 0.88
N TRP A 79 -2.43 -10.89 2.10
CA TRP A 79 -2.99 -11.54 3.28
C TRP A 79 -3.75 -10.55 4.15
N THR A 80 -4.66 -11.09 4.95
CA THR A 80 -5.34 -10.38 6.01
C THR A 80 -5.34 -11.27 7.25
N ILE A 81 -5.04 -10.66 8.39
CA ILE A 81 -5.20 -11.27 9.70
C ILE A 81 -6.17 -10.42 10.51
N GLU A 82 -7.27 -11.02 10.97
CA GLU A 82 -8.27 -10.40 11.82
C GLU A 82 -8.24 -11.07 13.20
N LEU A 83 -8.16 -10.27 14.26
CA LEU A 83 -8.27 -10.70 15.67
C LEU A 83 -9.41 -9.91 16.32
N ASP A 84 -10.43 -10.60 16.82
CA ASP A 84 -11.63 -9.98 17.39
C ASP A 84 -11.85 -10.44 18.83
N ALA A 85 -12.13 -9.50 19.72
CA ALA A 85 -12.52 -9.79 21.09
C ALA A 85 -13.95 -10.36 21.13
N PRO A 86 -14.35 -11.05 22.23
CA PRO A 86 -15.75 -11.35 22.49
C PRO A 86 -16.63 -10.10 22.44
N ASP A 87 -17.91 -10.27 22.11
CA ASP A 87 -18.83 -9.15 21.94
C ASP A 87 -18.91 -8.28 23.22
N GLY A 88 -18.76 -6.97 23.04
CA GLY A 88 -18.72 -6.00 24.14
C GLY A 88 -17.42 -5.97 24.96
N GLU A 89 -16.41 -6.78 24.64
CA GLU A 89 -15.10 -6.76 25.29
C GLU A 89 -14.03 -6.04 24.44
N ALA A 90 -12.92 -5.69 25.09
CA ALA A 90 -11.70 -5.24 24.43
C ALA A 90 -10.67 -6.38 24.37
N LEU A 91 -9.76 -6.29 23.40
CA LEU A 91 -8.56 -7.10 23.35
C LEU A 91 -7.62 -6.69 24.49
N LEU A 92 -7.17 -7.66 25.29
CA LEU A 92 -6.37 -7.43 26.49
C LEU A 92 -4.96 -8.00 26.29
N ALA A 93 -3.94 -7.17 26.50
CA ALA A 93 -2.56 -7.63 26.54
C ALA A 93 -2.35 -8.70 27.63
N GLY A 94 -1.58 -9.73 27.31
CA GLY A 94 -1.37 -10.93 28.11
C GLY A 94 -2.50 -11.96 28.09
N ARG A 95 -3.59 -11.74 27.33
CA ARG A 95 -4.73 -12.67 27.26
C ARG A 95 -4.66 -13.55 26.02
N THR A 96 -4.89 -14.84 26.22
CA THR A 96 -5.16 -15.83 25.17
C THR A 96 -6.65 -16.03 25.01
N TYR A 97 -7.10 -16.08 23.76
CA TYR A 97 -8.50 -16.26 23.36
C TYR A 97 -8.63 -17.56 22.58
N SER A 98 -9.64 -18.36 22.90
CA SER A 98 -10.14 -19.40 22.00
C SER A 98 -11.09 -18.74 21.02
N ALA A 99 -10.83 -18.92 19.72
CA ALA A 99 -11.49 -18.19 18.66
C ALA A 99 -12.14 -19.12 17.63
N THR A 100 -13.24 -18.64 17.06
CA THR A 100 -13.87 -19.20 15.86
C THR A 100 -13.73 -18.22 14.71
N ARG A 101 -14.25 -18.58 13.54
CA ARG A 101 -14.03 -17.82 12.30
C ARG A 101 -14.60 -16.41 12.40
N TYR A 102 -13.77 -15.39 12.20
CA TYR A 102 -14.25 -14.02 11.97
C TYR A 102 -14.81 -13.86 10.53
N PRO A 103 -15.90 -13.10 10.30
CA PRO A 103 -16.79 -12.43 11.25
C PRO A 103 -18.01 -13.29 11.67
N PHE A 104 -17.87 -14.61 11.68
CA PHE A 104 -18.91 -15.58 12.05
C PHE A 104 -18.72 -16.13 13.47
N ASN A 105 -18.10 -15.35 14.35
CA ASN A 105 -17.70 -15.73 15.72
C ASN A 105 -18.79 -15.51 16.78
N ASP A 106 -20.01 -15.16 16.39
CA ASP A 106 -21.14 -14.85 17.27
C ASP A 106 -20.73 -13.90 18.40
N VAL A 107 -20.86 -14.33 19.67
CA VAL A 107 -20.48 -13.55 20.86
C VAL A 107 -19.06 -13.86 21.35
N GLY A 108 -18.39 -14.82 20.72
CA GLY A 108 -17.04 -15.27 21.09
C GLY A 108 -15.95 -14.47 20.39
N ALA A 109 -14.69 -14.79 20.70
CA ALA A 109 -13.55 -14.19 20.01
C ALA A 109 -13.45 -14.71 18.57
N GLY A 110 -12.99 -13.84 17.67
CA GLY A 110 -12.82 -14.13 16.25
C GLY A 110 -11.36 -14.19 15.84
N LEU A 111 -11.05 -15.10 14.92
CA LEU A 111 -9.76 -15.18 14.22
C LEU A 111 -10.04 -15.42 12.73
N ASP A 112 -9.27 -14.79 11.86
CA ASP A 112 -9.18 -15.15 10.45
C ASP A 112 -7.76 -14.84 9.94
N LEU A 113 -7.04 -15.87 9.49
CA LEU A 113 -5.92 -15.74 8.56
C LEU A 113 -6.43 -16.19 7.19
N GLY A 114 -6.48 -15.24 6.25
CA GLY A 114 -6.89 -15.46 4.87
C GLY A 114 -6.04 -14.66 3.89
N GLY A 115 -6.01 -15.06 2.63
CA GLY A 115 -5.18 -14.41 1.63
C GLY A 115 -4.92 -15.25 0.40
N ASN A 116 -4.39 -14.64 -0.65
CA ASN A 116 -4.04 -15.32 -1.89
C ASN A 116 -5.17 -16.21 -2.48
N GLY A 117 -6.42 -15.76 -2.31
CA GLY A 117 -7.61 -16.49 -2.77
C GLY A 117 -8.01 -17.67 -1.87
N ARG A 118 -7.45 -17.79 -0.66
CA ARG A 118 -7.73 -18.86 0.31
C ARG A 118 -8.30 -18.27 1.59
N GLY A 119 -9.23 -19.00 2.20
CA GLY A 119 -9.85 -18.69 3.49
C GLY A 119 -10.55 -19.94 4.02
N CYS A 120 -10.68 -20.07 5.33
CA CYS A 120 -11.38 -21.19 5.93
C CYS A 120 -12.90 -21.04 5.71
N ASN A 121 -13.65 -22.15 5.60
CA ASN A 121 -15.10 -22.08 5.73
C ASN A 121 -15.54 -22.15 7.20
N THR A 122 -14.93 -23.03 7.99
CA THR A 122 -15.00 -23.05 9.47
C THR A 122 -13.62 -22.97 10.10
N LEU A 123 -13.54 -22.47 11.33
CA LEU A 123 -12.27 -22.23 12.01
C LEU A 123 -12.39 -22.57 13.50
N ILE A 124 -11.37 -23.25 14.00
CA ILE A 124 -11.06 -23.33 15.43
C ILE A 124 -9.63 -22.86 15.59
N GLY A 125 -9.40 -21.92 16.51
CA GLY A 125 -8.08 -21.39 16.71
C GLY A 125 -7.89 -20.77 18.07
N THR A 126 -6.67 -20.27 18.27
CA THR A 126 -6.32 -19.48 19.43
C THR A 126 -5.46 -18.32 19.02
N PHE A 127 -5.58 -17.19 19.70
CA PHE A 127 -4.60 -16.12 19.58
C PHE A 127 -4.29 -15.53 20.95
N THR A 128 -3.08 -15.00 21.10
CA THR A 128 -2.64 -14.30 22.30
C THR A 128 -2.25 -12.88 21.91
N ILE A 129 -2.83 -11.90 22.60
CA ILE A 129 -2.37 -10.50 22.47
C ILE A 129 -1.24 -10.32 23.48
N GLU A 130 -0.01 -10.20 23.01
CA GLU A 130 1.14 -9.92 23.87
C GLU A 130 1.22 -8.42 24.21
N GLU A 131 0.94 -7.58 23.22
CA GLU A 131 0.91 -6.13 23.35
C GLU A 131 -0.15 -5.54 22.44
N LEU A 132 -0.97 -4.63 22.97
CA LEU A 132 -1.88 -3.80 22.18
C LEU A 132 -1.87 -2.39 22.78
N THR A 133 -1.38 -1.43 22.01
CA THR A 133 -1.50 0.00 22.37
C THR A 133 -2.43 0.67 21.38
N LEU A 134 -3.12 1.74 21.83
CA LEU A 134 -4.05 2.49 21.00
C LEU A 134 -3.58 3.94 20.84
N THR A 135 -4.00 4.60 19.76
CA THR A 135 -3.90 6.05 19.59
C THR A 135 -4.94 6.75 20.47
N ALA A 136 -4.86 8.09 20.55
CA ALA A 136 -5.86 8.89 21.26
C ALA A 136 -7.28 8.71 20.70
N ASP A 137 -7.40 8.37 19.42
CA ASP A 137 -8.67 8.13 18.72
C ASP A 137 -9.15 6.67 18.84
N GLY A 138 -8.45 5.83 19.61
CA GLY A 138 -8.83 4.44 19.89
C GLY A 138 -8.46 3.43 18.79
N LEU A 139 -7.61 3.83 17.84
CA LEU A 139 -7.10 2.94 16.79
C LEU A 139 -5.85 2.18 17.26
N PRO A 140 -5.61 0.93 16.82
CA PRO A 140 -4.38 0.21 17.13
C PRO A 140 -3.13 0.98 16.71
N SER A 141 -2.22 1.22 17.66
CA SER A 141 -0.92 1.87 17.44
C SER A 141 0.26 0.90 17.46
N THR A 142 0.16 -0.17 18.25
CA THR A 142 1.11 -1.30 18.29
C THR A 142 0.31 -2.57 18.53
N VAL A 143 0.66 -3.65 17.83
CA VAL A 143 0.13 -4.99 18.04
C VAL A 143 1.29 -5.99 18.03
N ARG A 144 1.39 -6.77 19.11
CA ARG A 144 2.15 -8.01 19.15
C ARG A 144 1.21 -9.14 19.51
N ALA A 145 1.16 -10.14 18.65
CA ALA A 145 0.28 -11.27 18.85
C ALA A 145 0.83 -12.54 18.22
N THR A 146 0.50 -13.67 18.81
CA THR A 146 0.66 -15.00 18.22
C THR A 146 -0.69 -15.62 17.98
N PHE A 147 -0.79 -16.45 16.94
CA PHE A 147 -2.03 -17.14 16.62
C PHE A 147 -1.78 -18.55 16.07
N GLU A 148 -2.79 -19.39 16.23
CA GLU A 148 -2.90 -20.72 15.64
C GLU A 148 -4.32 -20.88 15.09
N GLN A 149 -4.42 -21.34 13.85
CA GLN A 149 -5.68 -21.53 13.13
C GLN A 149 -5.73 -22.93 12.53
N HIS A 150 -6.87 -23.59 12.68
CA HIS A 150 -7.21 -24.84 12.00
C HIS A 150 -8.45 -24.62 11.13
N CYS A 151 -8.36 -24.86 9.83
CA CYS A 151 -9.51 -24.75 8.94
C CYS A 151 -10.32 -26.05 8.90
N ASP A 152 -11.63 -25.92 8.74
CA ASP A 152 -12.54 -26.97 8.27
C ASP A 152 -12.45 -28.27 9.09
N GLU A 153 -12.26 -28.12 10.41
CA GLU A 153 -12.11 -29.22 11.39
C GLU A 153 -10.92 -30.16 11.12
N THR A 154 -9.95 -29.70 10.33
CA THR A 154 -8.70 -30.42 10.08
C THR A 154 -7.72 -30.22 11.25
N THR A 155 -6.74 -31.12 11.37
CA THR A 155 -5.70 -31.05 12.42
C THR A 155 -4.46 -30.26 12.00
N ALA A 156 -4.34 -29.91 10.72
CA ALA A 156 -3.20 -29.17 10.21
C ALA A 156 -3.39 -27.69 10.56
N ALA A 157 -2.41 -27.11 11.25
CA ALA A 157 -2.54 -25.74 11.74
C ALA A 157 -1.69 -24.78 10.90
N ALA A 158 -2.19 -23.56 10.72
CA ALA A 158 -1.38 -22.38 10.42
C ALA A 158 -1.05 -21.65 11.73
N ARG A 159 0.22 -21.33 11.95
CA ARG A 159 0.71 -20.61 13.14
C ARG A 159 1.50 -19.40 12.72
N GLY A 160 1.32 -18.28 13.43
CA GLY A 160 1.98 -17.04 13.08
C GLY A 160 2.20 -16.09 14.25
N GLN A 161 2.97 -15.05 13.93
CA GLN A 161 3.33 -13.96 14.81
C GLN A 161 3.19 -12.63 14.07
N ILE A 162 2.63 -11.66 14.77
CA ILE A 162 2.48 -10.26 14.38
C ILE A 162 3.37 -9.45 15.33
N ASP A 163 4.25 -8.61 14.80
CA ASP A 163 4.97 -7.57 15.54
C ASP A 163 4.96 -6.31 14.69
N VAL A 164 3.91 -5.51 14.85
CA VAL A 164 3.64 -4.33 14.01
C VAL A 164 3.32 -3.11 14.87
N SER A 165 3.74 -1.95 14.40
CA SER A 165 3.35 -0.65 14.98
C SER A 165 3.06 0.32 13.86
N LEU A 166 2.30 1.38 14.15
CA LEU A 166 2.10 2.44 13.16
C LEU A 166 3.45 2.98 12.72
N ALA A 167 3.61 3.10 11.40
CA ALA A 167 4.78 3.74 10.85
C ALA A 167 4.81 5.20 11.36
N PRO A 168 6.02 5.76 11.61
CA PRO A 168 6.16 7.20 11.74
C PRO A 168 5.49 7.89 10.55
N PRO A 169 4.96 9.12 10.72
CA PRO A 169 4.45 9.89 9.59
C PRO A 169 5.47 9.86 8.45
N ALA A 170 5.03 9.40 7.27
CA ALA A 170 5.91 9.27 6.12
C ALA A 170 6.59 10.63 5.84
N PRO A 171 7.89 10.65 5.50
CA PRO A 171 8.51 11.88 5.07
C PRO A 171 7.76 12.43 3.85
N PRO A 172 7.80 13.76 3.61
CA PRO A 172 7.24 14.32 2.38
C PRO A 172 7.74 13.56 1.16
N LEU A 173 6.83 13.33 0.20
CA LEU A 173 7.15 12.60 -1.01
C LEU A 173 8.27 13.32 -1.77
N GLN A 174 9.30 12.55 -2.08
CA GLN A 174 10.42 12.91 -2.92
C GLN A 174 10.54 11.84 -3.99
N LEU A 175 10.69 12.28 -5.22
CA LEU A 175 10.88 11.42 -6.37
C LEU A 175 12.31 11.58 -6.88
N ALA A 176 12.91 10.48 -7.32
CA ALA A 176 14.05 10.53 -8.22
C ALA A 176 13.75 9.62 -9.40
N VAL A 177 14.03 10.11 -10.61
CA VAL A 177 13.93 9.36 -11.85
C VAL A 177 15.29 9.40 -12.52
N VAL A 178 15.71 8.29 -13.11
CA VAL A 178 17.00 8.19 -13.80
C VAL A 178 16.82 7.41 -15.09
N ASN A 179 17.24 7.98 -16.22
CA ASN A 179 17.37 7.26 -17.48
C ASN A 179 18.69 6.49 -17.47
N THR A 180 18.66 5.21 -17.81
CA THR A 180 19.84 4.34 -17.75
C THR A 180 20.36 3.97 -19.13
N SER A 181 19.46 3.73 -20.09
CA SER A 181 19.83 3.37 -21.46
C SER A 181 18.69 3.62 -22.43
N ALA A 182 19.02 3.83 -23.71
CA ALA A 182 18.05 3.86 -24.80
C ALA A 182 18.59 3.04 -25.98
N ASP A 183 17.80 2.09 -26.46
CA ASP A 183 18.13 1.25 -27.61
C ASP A 183 17.10 1.40 -28.72
N LEU A 184 17.54 1.30 -29.98
CA LEU A 184 16.64 1.33 -31.13
C LEU A 184 15.87 0.00 -31.19
N ASP A 185 14.56 0.05 -31.43
CA ASP A 185 13.78 -1.16 -31.69
C ASP A 185 13.79 -1.54 -33.19
N PRO A 186 13.44 -2.80 -33.55
CA PRO A 186 13.42 -3.24 -34.95
C PRO A 186 12.40 -2.53 -35.85
N TYR A 187 11.39 -1.89 -35.28
CA TYR A 187 10.28 -1.23 -35.97
C TYR A 187 10.48 0.28 -36.13
N GLY A 188 11.58 0.83 -35.60
CA GLY A 188 11.93 2.26 -35.71
C GLY A 188 11.45 3.12 -34.54
N GLY A 189 10.99 2.53 -33.44
CA GLY A 189 10.90 3.18 -32.13
C GLY A 189 12.20 3.05 -31.35
N LEU A 190 12.16 3.39 -30.06
CA LEU A 190 13.23 3.08 -29.11
C LEU A 190 12.66 2.49 -27.83
N VAL A 191 13.45 1.70 -27.12
CA VAL A 191 13.16 1.23 -25.77
C VAL A 191 14.03 2.03 -24.82
N LEU A 192 13.39 2.87 -24.01
CA LEU A 192 14.05 3.59 -22.93
C LEU A 192 13.98 2.76 -21.66
N ARG A 193 15.10 2.65 -20.95
CA ARG A 193 15.15 2.03 -19.63
C ARG A 193 15.54 3.06 -18.60
N GLY A 194 14.97 2.94 -17.43
CA GLY A 194 15.29 3.81 -16.31
C GLY A 194 14.84 3.24 -14.99
N THR A 195 15.07 4.00 -13.94
CA THR A 195 14.61 3.69 -12.59
C THR A 195 13.85 4.86 -12.00
N VAL A 196 12.90 4.56 -11.11
CA VAL A 196 12.26 5.54 -10.25
C VAL A 196 12.31 5.09 -8.79
N THR A 197 12.58 6.03 -7.88
CA THR A 197 12.58 5.81 -6.43
C THR A 197 11.72 6.86 -5.73
N CYS A 198 11.06 6.47 -4.65
CA CYS A 198 10.16 7.34 -3.88
C CYS A 198 10.50 7.29 -2.39
N SER A 199 10.41 8.43 -1.69
CA SER A 199 10.58 8.48 -0.23
C SER A 199 9.35 8.04 0.56
N SER A 200 8.17 8.04 -0.08
CA SER A 200 6.90 7.56 0.45
C SER A 200 6.08 6.92 -0.67
N ASP A 201 5.09 6.10 -0.29
CA ASP A 201 4.32 5.32 -1.24
C ASP A 201 3.45 6.23 -2.12
N ALA A 202 3.57 6.05 -3.43
CA ALA A 202 2.85 6.87 -4.39
C ALA A 202 2.65 6.18 -5.74
N MET A 203 1.49 6.43 -6.36
CA MET A 203 1.30 6.11 -7.77
C MET A 203 2.01 7.16 -8.63
N VAL A 204 3.16 6.78 -9.18
CA VAL A 204 3.98 7.66 -10.00
C VAL A 204 3.64 7.50 -11.46
N TYR A 205 3.28 8.60 -12.12
CA TYR A 205 3.17 8.65 -13.57
C TYR A 205 4.52 9.07 -14.16
N VAL A 206 5.21 8.13 -14.80
CA VAL A 206 6.47 8.36 -15.49
C VAL A 206 6.14 8.63 -16.97
N THR A 207 6.51 9.81 -17.45
CA THR A 207 6.33 10.23 -18.84
C THR A 207 7.67 10.55 -19.47
N THR A 208 7.83 10.20 -20.73
CA THR A 208 9.07 10.39 -21.48
C THR A 208 8.77 11.10 -22.79
N VAL A 209 9.65 12.03 -23.16
CA VAL A 209 9.74 12.58 -24.52
C VAL A 209 11.14 12.32 -25.06
N ALA A 210 11.22 11.72 -26.24
CA ALA A 210 12.46 11.51 -26.98
C ALA A 210 12.45 12.34 -28.26
N SER A 211 13.57 13.02 -28.54
CA SER A 211 13.73 13.88 -29.70
C SER A 211 15.05 13.59 -30.43
N GLN A 212 14.98 13.47 -31.75
CA GLN A 212 16.13 13.21 -32.60
C GLN A 212 16.10 14.08 -33.86
N THR A 213 17.20 14.75 -34.18
CA THR A 213 17.35 15.49 -35.44
C THR A 213 17.92 14.57 -36.53
N ILE A 214 17.11 14.24 -37.54
CA ILE A 214 17.47 13.37 -38.67
C ILE A 214 17.41 14.19 -39.95
N ARG A 215 18.56 14.39 -40.63
CA ARG A 215 18.64 15.14 -41.90
C ARG A 215 17.96 16.53 -41.84
N LYS A 216 18.10 17.23 -40.70
CA LYS A 216 17.48 18.54 -40.37
C LYS A 216 15.97 18.50 -40.07
N THR A 217 15.37 17.32 -39.97
CA THR A 217 14.00 17.14 -39.48
C THR A 217 14.04 16.65 -38.04
N THR A 218 13.22 17.23 -37.16
CA THR A 218 13.06 16.73 -35.79
C THR A 218 12.03 15.62 -35.77
N VAL A 219 12.43 14.45 -35.28
CA VAL A 219 11.55 13.33 -34.96
C VAL A 219 11.34 13.32 -33.46
N GLU A 220 10.09 13.31 -33.03
CA GLU A 220 9.69 13.30 -31.62
C GLU A 220 8.74 12.14 -31.33
N GLY A 221 8.94 11.51 -30.19
CA GLY A 221 8.08 10.45 -29.67
C GLY A 221 7.88 10.60 -28.17
N SER A 222 6.75 10.14 -27.66
CA SER A 222 6.44 10.18 -26.24
C SER A 222 5.76 8.90 -25.78
N SER A 223 5.90 8.60 -24.49
CA SER A 223 5.30 7.44 -23.86
C SER A 223 5.13 7.68 -22.37
N GLY A 224 4.32 6.86 -21.70
CA GLY A 224 4.12 6.95 -20.27
C GLY A 224 3.68 5.64 -19.64
N VAL A 225 4.01 5.47 -18.37
CA VAL A 225 3.65 4.31 -17.57
C VAL A 225 3.34 4.75 -16.15
N TYR A 226 2.40 4.04 -15.52
CA TYR A 226 2.19 4.19 -14.09
C TYR A 226 3.01 3.15 -13.33
N VAL A 227 3.71 3.62 -12.30
CA VAL A 227 4.51 2.80 -11.39
C VAL A 227 3.91 2.96 -10.00
N ASP A 228 3.47 1.85 -9.42
CA ASP A 228 3.14 1.83 -7.99
C ASP A 228 4.45 1.77 -7.19
N CYS A 229 4.87 2.92 -6.70
CA CYS A 229 6.21 3.13 -6.16
C CYS A 229 6.18 3.07 -4.63
N TRP A 230 6.75 2.03 -4.05
CA TRP A 230 6.84 1.86 -2.60
C TRP A 230 8.16 2.44 -2.08
N SER A 231 8.09 3.02 -0.90
CA SER A 231 9.26 3.57 -0.21
C SER A 231 10.36 2.52 -0.01
N GLY A 232 11.62 2.93 -0.12
CA GLY A 232 12.77 2.05 0.08
C GLY A 232 13.09 1.10 -1.08
N ARG A 233 12.37 1.18 -2.21
CA ARG A 233 12.62 0.38 -3.42
C ARG A 233 13.00 1.23 -4.62
N SER A 234 13.64 0.57 -5.59
CA SER A 234 13.90 1.12 -6.92
C SER A 234 13.14 0.30 -7.95
N TYR A 235 12.35 0.98 -8.77
CA TYR A 235 11.53 0.37 -9.80
C TYR A 235 12.16 0.63 -11.15
N SER A 236 12.61 -0.43 -11.81
CA SER A 236 13.05 -0.37 -13.20
C SER A 236 11.87 -0.45 -14.15
N TRP A 237 11.93 0.29 -15.25
CA TRP A 237 10.94 0.23 -16.31
C TRP A 237 11.62 0.14 -17.67
N ASP A 238 10.96 -0.57 -18.59
CA ASP A 238 11.28 -0.62 -20.01
C ASP A 238 10.10 -0.02 -20.77
N LEU A 239 10.31 1.16 -21.35
CA LEU A 239 9.25 1.94 -21.96
C LEU A 239 9.49 2.06 -23.47
N PRO A 240 8.63 1.44 -24.32
CA PRO A 240 8.68 1.69 -25.74
C PRO A 240 8.22 3.11 -26.04
N VAL A 241 9.00 3.83 -26.84
CA VAL A 241 8.74 5.19 -27.29
C VAL A 241 8.68 5.19 -28.82
N TYR A 242 7.52 5.55 -29.35
CA TYR A 242 7.28 5.63 -30.79
C TYR A 242 7.14 7.08 -31.23
N ALA A 243 7.67 7.39 -32.41
CA ALA A 243 7.50 8.70 -33.01
C ALA A 243 6.09 8.87 -33.58
N GLY A 244 5.63 10.11 -33.67
CA GLY A 244 4.32 10.43 -34.25
C GLY A 244 4.23 10.14 -35.75
N GLY A 245 3.11 9.57 -36.20
CA GLY A 245 2.83 9.39 -37.63
C GLY A 245 3.67 8.30 -38.30
N LEU A 246 4.37 8.65 -39.39
CA LEU A 246 5.26 7.76 -40.15
C LEU A 246 6.74 7.99 -39.83
N ASP A 247 7.04 8.90 -38.91
CA ASP A 247 8.41 9.17 -38.49
C ASP A 247 8.93 8.03 -37.62
N VAL A 248 10.25 7.88 -37.62
CA VAL A 248 10.94 6.76 -36.98
C VAL A 248 12.34 7.19 -36.57
N PHE A 249 12.76 6.75 -35.40
CA PHE A 249 14.11 6.96 -34.90
C PHE A 249 15.14 6.18 -35.74
N ARG A 250 16.40 6.62 -35.65
CA ARG A 250 17.54 6.05 -36.39
C ARG A 250 18.77 5.98 -35.48
N ALA A 251 19.73 5.15 -35.89
CA ALA A 251 21.04 5.13 -35.25
C ALA A 251 21.67 6.53 -35.23
N GLY A 252 22.12 6.98 -34.07
CA GLY A 252 22.56 8.35 -33.87
C GLY A 252 22.32 8.85 -32.44
N ALA A 253 22.65 10.11 -32.20
CA ALA A 253 22.32 10.76 -30.93
C ALA A 253 20.80 10.94 -30.82
N VAL A 254 20.26 10.73 -29.62
CA VAL A 254 18.87 11.03 -29.25
C VAL A 254 18.89 11.74 -27.91
N SER A 255 18.07 12.78 -27.77
CA SER A 255 17.86 13.47 -26.49
C SER A 255 16.57 12.96 -25.87
N VAL A 256 16.60 12.66 -24.58
CA VAL A 256 15.48 12.11 -23.82
C VAL A 256 15.24 13.01 -22.62
N SER A 257 13.97 13.29 -22.33
CA SER A 257 13.53 13.97 -21.12
C SER A 257 12.41 13.16 -20.48
N THR A 258 12.65 12.70 -19.26
CA THR A 258 11.73 11.85 -18.50
C THR A 258 11.29 12.63 -17.27
N ARG A 259 9.98 12.62 -17.01
CA ARG A 259 9.33 13.26 -15.88
C ARG A 259 8.57 12.22 -15.08
N ALA A 260 8.89 12.10 -13.80
CA ALA A 260 8.09 11.37 -12.82
C ALA A 260 7.23 12.35 -12.04
N THR A 261 5.92 12.12 -12.01
CA THR A 261 4.97 12.97 -11.26
C THR A 261 4.06 12.10 -10.40
N ALA A 262 3.85 12.52 -9.16
CA ALA A 262 2.92 11.87 -8.24
C ALA A 262 2.31 12.89 -7.27
N ARG A 263 1.15 12.58 -6.70
CA ARG A 263 0.53 13.40 -5.67
C ARG A 263 0.91 12.87 -4.29
N ASP A 264 1.48 13.74 -3.47
CA ASP A 264 1.77 13.45 -2.07
C ASP A 264 0.45 13.28 -1.31
N SER A 265 0.27 12.12 -0.68
CA SER A 265 -0.97 11.75 0.02
C SER A 265 -1.22 12.58 1.27
N TRP A 266 -0.19 13.17 1.86
CA TRP A 266 -0.27 13.98 3.07
C TRP A 266 -0.53 15.46 2.76
N THR A 267 0.31 16.05 1.91
CA THR A 267 0.24 17.48 1.56
C THR A 267 -0.76 17.77 0.44
N GLN A 268 -1.22 16.74 -0.28
CA GLN A 268 -2.05 16.85 -1.48
C GLN A 268 -1.39 17.64 -2.62
N GLN A 269 -0.07 17.87 -2.55
CA GLN A 269 0.70 18.57 -3.57
C GLN A 269 1.28 17.60 -4.60
N ASP A 270 1.39 18.06 -5.85
CA ASP A 270 2.05 17.29 -6.89
C ASP A 270 3.58 17.44 -6.76
N VAL A 271 4.28 16.32 -6.63
CA VAL A 271 5.73 16.22 -6.59
C VAL A 271 6.21 15.77 -7.97
N THR A 272 7.29 16.38 -8.45
CA THR A 272 7.86 16.05 -9.76
C THR A 272 9.37 15.92 -9.69
N ALA A 273 9.90 14.91 -10.37
CA ALA A 273 11.31 14.77 -10.70
C ALA A 273 11.49 14.69 -12.21
N VAL A 274 12.62 15.21 -12.70
CA VAL A 274 12.95 15.21 -14.13
C VAL A 274 14.38 14.74 -14.30
N ASP A 275 14.60 13.90 -15.30
CA ASP A 275 15.93 13.52 -15.75
C ASP A 275 16.03 13.65 -17.27
N ALA A 276 17.12 14.24 -17.73
CA ALA A 276 17.31 14.59 -19.14
C ALA A 276 18.71 14.22 -19.61
N ASP A 277 18.77 13.34 -20.60
CA ASP A 277 20.00 12.71 -21.07
C ASP A 277 20.12 12.73 -22.58
N SER A 278 21.33 12.43 -23.05
CA SER A 278 21.59 12.14 -24.45
C SER A 278 22.19 10.75 -24.60
N PHE A 279 21.52 9.89 -25.33
CA PHE A 279 21.97 8.54 -25.63
C PHE A 279 22.40 8.41 -27.09
N ARG A 280 23.16 7.36 -27.39
CA ARG A 280 23.55 7.02 -28.76
C ARG A 280 22.90 5.71 -29.18
N LEU A 281 21.84 5.80 -29.98
CA LEU A 281 21.14 4.65 -30.54
C LEU A 281 22.07 3.88 -31.48
N LYS A 282 22.25 2.59 -31.20
CA LYS A 282 22.99 1.67 -32.06
C LYS A 282 22.03 0.93 -32.98
N ARG A 283 22.56 0.48 -34.13
CA ARG A 283 21.82 -0.43 -35.00
C ARG A 283 21.75 -1.78 -34.30
N VAL A 284 20.55 -2.36 -34.22
CA VAL A 284 20.35 -3.77 -33.86
C VAL A 284 20.92 -4.64 -34.97
#